data_AF-A0A2V9G3V9-F1
#
_entry.id   AF-A0A2V9G3V9-F1
#
_cell.length_a   1.000
_cell.length_b   1.000
_cell.length_c   1.000
_cell.angle_alpha   90.00
_cell.angle_beta   90.00
_cell.angle_gamma   90.00
#
_symmetry.space_group_name_H-M   'P 1'
#
loop_
_entity.id
_entity.type
_entity.pdbx_description
1 polymer ?
#
loop_
_entity_poly.entity_id
_entity_poly.type
_entity_poly.pdbx_seq_one_letter_code
_entity_poly.pdbx_strand_id
1 'polypeptide(L)'
;MNLGVAKETATGTAELDAMAEFREGVKLLRNEYPQQAMVRLRRAFECDKHNPYYLSFLGLSIARAQQLWEQAAELCEMAVQLKPAEIQFHLNVGEVYALAGRREKALDKLDDALELFGEDARLRQAHSKVEKRRNPLVPFIGREHFLNRELGRLRHRTLKRLGISGI
;
A
#
# COMPACT_ATOMS: atom_id res chain seq x y z
N MET A 1 -41.68 -20.22 -9.88
CA MET A 1 -40.24 -20.55 -10.00
C MET A 1 -39.59 -19.48 -10.86
N ASN A 2 -39.09 -18.37 -10.28
CA ASN A 2 -38.26 -17.39 -11.03
C ASN A 2 -37.44 -16.43 -10.13
N LEU A 3 -37.22 -16.78 -8.86
CA LEU A 3 -36.53 -15.93 -7.88
C LEU A 3 -34.99 -16.00 -7.98
N GLY A 4 -34.44 -16.96 -8.73
CA GLY A 4 -32.98 -17.12 -8.91
C GLY A 4 -32.38 -16.14 -9.92
N VAL A 5 -33.03 -15.98 -11.09
CA VAL A 5 -32.48 -15.20 -12.21
C VAL A 5 -32.42 -13.70 -11.88
N ALA A 6 -33.42 -13.15 -11.21
CA ALA A 6 -33.46 -11.72 -10.86
C ALA A 6 -32.36 -11.32 -9.85
N LYS A 7 -31.98 -12.23 -8.95
CA LYS A 7 -30.97 -11.97 -7.92
C LYS A 7 -29.56 -12.04 -8.51
N GLU A 8 -29.30 -13.01 -9.39
CA GLU A 8 -28.03 -13.12 -10.13
C GLU A 8 -27.80 -11.93 -11.07
N THR A 9 -28.85 -11.46 -11.77
CA THR A 9 -28.73 -10.27 -12.62
C THR A 9 -28.49 -8.99 -11.82
N ALA A 10 -29.15 -8.82 -10.66
CA ALA A 10 -28.98 -7.64 -9.81
C ALA A 10 -27.59 -7.58 -9.14
N THR A 11 -27.09 -8.73 -8.71
CA THR A 11 -25.72 -8.84 -8.17
C THR A 11 -24.68 -8.57 -9.27
N GLY A 12 -24.87 -9.13 -10.47
CA GLY A 12 -23.99 -8.85 -11.61
C GLY A 12 -23.97 -7.36 -12.01
N THR A 13 -25.12 -6.67 -11.99
CA THR A 13 -25.15 -5.23 -12.27
C THR A 13 -24.46 -4.41 -11.19
N ALA A 14 -24.66 -4.75 -9.90
CA ALA A 14 -24.02 -4.06 -8.79
C ALA A 14 -22.48 -4.25 -8.79
N GLU A 15 -22.01 -5.44 -9.15
CA GLU A 15 -20.58 -5.74 -9.30
C GLU A 15 -19.95 -4.98 -10.48
N LEU A 16 -20.66 -4.88 -11.61
CA LEU A 16 -20.23 -4.08 -12.76
C LEU A 16 -20.11 -2.59 -12.40
N ASP A 17 -21.09 -2.06 -11.66
CA ASP A 17 -21.08 -0.68 -11.18
C ASP A 17 -19.94 -0.44 -10.17
N ALA A 18 -19.71 -1.37 -9.24
CA ALA A 18 -18.60 -1.30 -8.29
C ALA A 18 -17.24 -1.29 -8.99
N MET A 19 -17.07 -2.13 -10.02
CA MET A 19 -15.86 -2.18 -10.83
C MET A 19 -15.66 -0.86 -11.62
N ALA A 20 -16.74 -0.24 -12.10
CA ALA A 20 -16.66 1.06 -12.77
C ALA A 20 -16.24 2.17 -11.79
N GLU A 21 -16.84 2.23 -10.60
CA GLU A 21 -16.47 3.16 -9.54
C GLU A 21 -15.00 2.96 -9.11
N PHE A 22 -14.55 1.70 -9.01
CA PHE A 22 -13.15 1.39 -8.72
C PHE A 22 -12.21 1.91 -9.81
N ARG A 23 -12.47 1.60 -11.08
CA ARG A 23 -11.62 2.04 -12.21
C ARG A 23 -11.50 3.56 -12.27
N GLU A 24 -12.60 4.28 -12.09
CA GLU A 24 -12.57 5.74 -12.07
C GLU A 24 -11.83 6.27 -10.84
N GLY A 25 -12.01 5.64 -9.68
CA GLY A 25 -11.25 5.95 -8.47
C GLY A 25 -9.73 5.82 -8.64
N VAL A 26 -9.27 4.73 -9.27
CA VAL A 26 -7.84 4.51 -9.57
C VAL A 26 -7.32 5.55 -10.57
N LYS A 27 -8.12 5.91 -11.59
CA LYS A 27 -7.77 6.96 -12.54
C LYS A 27 -7.63 8.33 -11.86
N LEU A 28 -8.53 8.66 -10.93
CA LEU A 28 -8.47 9.91 -10.15
C LEU A 28 -7.23 9.95 -9.24
N LEU A 29 -6.83 8.83 -8.63
CA LEU A 29 -5.57 8.75 -7.88
C LEU A 29 -4.35 9.04 -8.76
N ARG A 30 -4.31 8.47 -9.97
CA ARG A 30 -3.23 8.72 -10.94
C ARG A 30 -3.14 10.19 -11.37
N ASN A 31 -4.27 10.88 -11.38
CA ASN A 31 -4.36 12.29 -11.72
C ASN A 31 -4.22 13.21 -10.49
N GLU A 32 -3.77 12.68 -9.35
CA GLU A 32 -3.55 13.45 -8.11
C GLU A 32 -4.81 14.16 -7.58
N TYR A 33 -6.00 13.54 -7.75
CA TYR A 33 -7.27 13.98 -7.17
C TYR A 33 -7.77 13.04 -6.05
N PRO A 34 -7.06 12.93 -4.92
CA PRO A 34 -7.31 11.89 -3.93
C PRO A 34 -8.66 12.02 -3.22
N GLN A 35 -9.19 13.24 -3.03
CA GLN A 35 -10.51 13.44 -2.42
C GLN A 35 -11.63 12.85 -3.28
N GLN A 36 -11.58 13.09 -4.59
CA GLN A 36 -12.58 12.54 -5.52
C GLN A 36 -12.42 11.02 -5.66
N ALA A 37 -11.16 10.55 -5.72
CA ALA A 37 -10.88 9.13 -5.78
C ALA A 37 -11.44 8.38 -4.57
N MET A 38 -11.26 8.92 -3.36
CA MET A 38 -11.77 8.31 -2.13
C MET A 38 -13.29 8.13 -2.15
N VAL A 39 -14.05 9.09 -2.71
CA VAL A 39 -15.51 8.96 -2.84
C VAL A 39 -15.88 7.77 -3.74
N ARG A 40 -15.20 7.65 -4.89
CA ARG A 40 -15.41 6.57 -5.86
C ARG A 40 -15.01 5.21 -5.29
N LEU A 41 -13.83 5.13 -4.69
CA LEU A 41 -13.30 3.91 -4.09
C LEU A 41 -14.11 3.44 -2.89
N ARG A 42 -14.70 4.36 -2.12
CA ARG A 42 -15.61 4.01 -1.02
C ARG A 42 -16.88 3.32 -1.54
N ARG A 43 -17.44 3.77 -2.67
CA ARG A 43 -18.60 3.11 -3.28
C ARG A 43 -18.28 1.69 -3.73
N ALA A 44 -17.12 1.48 -4.36
CA ALA A 44 -16.66 0.15 -4.72
C ALA A 44 -16.50 -0.74 -3.48
N PHE A 45 -15.86 -0.22 -2.42
CA PHE A 45 -15.69 -0.91 -1.16
C PHE A 45 -17.01 -1.31 -0.48
N GLU A 46 -18.04 -0.47 -0.50
CA GLU A 46 -19.35 -0.82 0.10
C GLU A 46 -20.04 -1.99 -0.62
N CYS A 47 -19.73 -2.23 -1.89
CA CYS A 47 -20.25 -3.39 -2.63
C CYS A 47 -19.56 -4.69 -2.22
N ASP A 48 -18.24 -4.67 -2.04
CA ASP A 48 -17.47 -5.81 -1.53
C ASP A 48 -16.35 -5.35 -0.60
N LYS A 49 -16.62 -5.49 0.70
CA LYS A 49 -15.74 -5.04 1.79
C LYS A 49 -14.50 -5.93 1.95
N HIS A 50 -14.48 -7.10 1.34
CA HIS A 50 -13.37 -8.05 1.40
C HIS A 50 -12.59 -8.09 0.08
N ASN A 51 -12.91 -7.24 -0.89
CA ASN A 51 -12.15 -7.14 -2.11
C ASN A 51 -10.77 -6.48 -1.83
N PRO A 52 -9.65 -7.18 -2.05
CA PRO A 52 -8.34 -6.65 -1.71
C PRO A 52 -7.94 -5.44 -2.57
N TYR A 53 -8.45 -5.32 -3.80
CA TYR A 53 -8.22 -4.13 -4.62
C TYR A 53 -8.93 -2.91 -4.03
N TYR A 54 -10.17 -3.06 -3.60
CA TYR A 54 -10.93 -1.94 -3.03
C TYR A 54 -10.31 -1.48 -1.71
N LEU A 55 -9.93 -2.43 -0.84
CA LEU A 55 -9.20 -2.16 0.39
C LEU A 55 -7.90 -1.38 0.13
N SER A 56 -7.03 -1.88 -0.75
CA SER A 56 -5.72 -1.27 -1.00
C SER A 56 -5.82 0.16 -1.55
N PHE A 57 -6.66 0.37 -2.57
CA PHE A 57 -6.78 1.69 -3.19
C PHE A 57 -7.58 2.65 -2.34
N LEU A 58 -8.60 2.20 -1.59
CA LEU A 58 -9.30 3.03 -0.62
C LEU A 58 -8.32 3.50 0.47
N GLY A 59 -7.51 2.61 1.04
CA GLY A 59 -6.47 2.97 2.02
C GLY A 59 -5.51 4.04 1.48
N LEU A 60 -4.96 3.84 0.28
CA LEU A 60 -4.10 4.83 -0.37
C LEU A 60 -4.82 6.19 -0.55
N SER A 61 -6.09 6.17 -0.97
CA SER A 61 -6.86 7.41 -1.15
C SER A 61 -7.12 8.13 0.17
N ILE A 62 -7.39 7.41 1.26
CA ILE A 62 -7.60 7.98 2.60
C ILE A 62 -6.31 8.64 3.09
N ALA A 63 -5.15 7.98 2.94
CA ALA A 63 -3.86 8.57 3.28
C ALA A 63 -3.64 9.89 2.52
N ARG A 64 -3.77 9.88 1.19
CA ARG A 64 -3.53 11.07 0.37
C ARG A 64 -4.57 12.18 0.58
N ALA A 65 -5.84 11.84 0.83
CA ALA A 65 -6.93 12.80 0.91
C ALA A 65 -7.14 13.41 2.30
N GLN A 66 -7.02 12.58 3.34
CA GLN A 66 -7.47 12.91 4.70
C GLN A 66 -6.37 12.78 5.75
N GLN A 67 -5.21 12.23 5.39
CA GLN A 67 -4.09 12.05 6.33
C GLN A 67 -4.43 11.14 7.53
N LEU A 68 -5.42 10.25 7.37
CA LEU A 68 -5.78 9.24 8.37
C LEU A 68 -4.88 8.02 8.21
N TRP A 69 -3.64 8.16 8.67
CA TRP A 69 -2.55 7.23 8.38
C TRP A 69 -2.76 5.81 8.90
N GLU A 70 -3.27 5.66 10.12
CA GLU A 70 -3.48 4.34 10.73
C GLU A 70 -4.54 3.55 9.98
N GLN A 71 -5.72 4.14 9.80
CA GLN A 71 -6.80 3.52 9.04
C GLN A 71 -6.36 3.18 7.61
N ALA A 72 -5.62 4.07 6.96
CA ALA A 72 -5.10 3.82 5.62
C ALA A 72 -4.13 2.63 5.58
N ALA A 73 -3.24 2.54 6.58
CA ALA A 73 -2.27 1.46 6.69
C ALA A 73 -2.98 0.12 6.92
N GLU A 74 -3.92 0.07 7.87
CA GLU A 74 -4.72 -1.13 8.16
C GLU A 74 -5.40 -1.68 6.90
N LEU A 75 -6.09 -0.83 6.12
CA LEU A 75 -6.74 -1.25 4.88
C LEU A 75 -5.75 -1.79 3.85
N CYS A 76 -4.59 -1.15 3.69
CA CYS A 76 -3.58 -1.61 2.74
C CYS A 76 -2.92 -2.92 3.20
N GLU A 77 -2.66 -3.08 4.49
CA GLU A 77 -2.10 -4.31 5.04
C GLU A 77 -3.08 -5.49 4.93
N MET A 78 -4.38 -5.25 5.16
CA MET A 78 -5.42 -6.26 4.92
C MET A 78 -5.43 -6.72 3.45
N ALA A 79 -5.26 -5.80 2.49
CA ALA A 79 -5.17 -6.17 1.08
C ALA A 79 -3.96 -7.07 0.78
N VAL A 80 -2.80 -6.79 1.40
CA VAL A 80 -1.61 -7.63 1.30
C VAL A 80 -1.86 -9.00 1.92
N GLN A 81 -2.52 -9.09 3.08
CA GLN A 81 -2.85 -10.37 3.73
C GLN A 81 -3.77 -11.23 2.86
N LEU A 82 -4.78 -10.62 2.22
CA LEU A 82 -5.73 -11.32 1.36
C LEU A 82 -5.12 -11.77 0.03
N LYS A 83 -4.20 -10.99 -0.53
CA LYS A 83 -3.51 -11.34 -1.79
C LYS A 83 -2.03 -10.93 -1.75
N PRO A 84 -1.16 -11.75 -1.12
CA PRO A 84 0.24 -11.41 -0.92
C PRO A 84 1.05 -11.27 -2.22
N ALA A 85 0.63 -11.95 -3.29
CA ALA A 85 1.30 -11.96 -4.58
C ALA A 85 0.98 -10.73 -5.47
N GLU A 86 0.23 -9.76 -4.99
CA GLU A 86 -0.07 -8.53 -5.73
C GLU A 86 0.90 -7.42 -5.35
N ILE A 87 1.89 -7.18 -6.21
CA ILE A 87 2.95 -6.19 -6.00
C ILE A 87 2.42 -4.77 -5.78
N GLN A 88 1.30 -4.40 -6.40
CA GLN A 88 0.71 -3.07 -6.23
C GLN A 88 0.29 -2.82 -4.78
N PHE A 89 -0.10 -3.86 -4.03
CA PHE A 89 -0.53 -3.70 -2.64
C PHE A 89 0.64 -3.38 -1.72
N HIS A 90 1.80 -3.98 -1.97
CA HIS A 90 3.04 -3.66 -1.25
C HIS A 90 3.54 -2.24 -1.55
N LEU A 91 3.44 -1.81 -2.81
CA LEU A 91 3.72 -0.42 -3.19
C LEU A 91 2.83 0.57 -2.43
N ASN A 92 1.53 0.28 -2.34
CA ASN A 92 0.57 1.11 -1.63
C ASN A 92 0.87 1.16 -0.12
N VAL A 93 1.17 0.02 0.53
CA VAL A 93 1.58 -0.03 1.95
C VAL A 93 2.83 0.82 2.18
N GLY A 94 3.87 0.64 1.35
CA GLY A 94 5.11 1.41 1.45
C GLY A 94 4.88 2.91 1.28
N GLU A 95 4.00 3.31 0.35
CA GLU A 95 3.63 4.71 0.16
C GLU A 95 2.86 5.27 1.36
N VAL A 96 1.86 4.55 1.87
CA VAL A 96 1.04 4.97 3.01
C VAL A 96 1.91 5.17 4.25
N TYR A 97 2.80 4.24 4.58
CA TYR A 97 3.73 4.42 5.70
C TYR A 97 4.70 5.58 5.46
N ALA A 98 5.14 5.81 4.24
CA ALA A 98 6.00 6.94 3.91
C ALA A 98 5.28 8.29 4.06
N LEU A 99 4.00 8.37 3.69
CA LEU A 99 3.15 9.56 3.91
C LEU A 99 2.91 9.79 5.40
N ALA A 100 2.73 8.72 6.17
CA ALA A 100 2.59 8.76 7.63
C ALA A 100 3.87 9.19 8.38
N GLY A 101 4.99 9.44 7.68
CA GLY A 101 6.29 9.70 8.29
C GLY A 101 6.95 8.46 8.93
N ARG A 102 6.31 7.29 8.84
CA ARG A 102 6.78 6.00 9.38
C ARG A 102 7.77 5.35 8.44
N ARG A 103 8.87 6.06 8.23
CA ARG A 103 9.85 5.75 7.19
C ARG A 103 10.52 4.39 7.36
N GLU A 104 10.77 3.98 8.59
CA GLU A 104 11.40 2.69 8.87
C GLU A 104 10.46 1.54 8.51
N LYS A 105 9.20 1.60 8.97
CA LYS A 105 8.15 0.65 8.58
C LYS A 105 7.95 0.60 7.06
N ALA A 106 7.97 1.76 6.40
CA ALA A 106 7.86 1.81 4.94
C ALA A 106 9.03 1.10 4.22
N LEU A 107 10.27 1.28 4.69
CA LEU A 107 11.43 0.57 4.15
C LEU A 107 11.34 -0.92 4.41
N ASP A 108 11.03 -1.32 5.65
CA ASP A 108 10.89 -2.73 6.03
C ASP A 108 9.88 -3.46 5.11
N LYS A 109 8.71 -2.85 4.85
CA LYS A 109 7.69 -3.43 3.97
C LYS A 109 8.13 -3.49 2.50
N LEU A 110 8.90 -2.50 2.04
CA LEU A 110 9.42 -2.49 0.67
C LEU A 110 10.57 -3.48 0.50
N ASP A 111 11.37 -3.71 1.53
CA ASP A 111 12.40 -4.75 1.57
C ASP A 111 11.77 -6.14 1.51
N ASP A 112 10.77 -6.43 2.36
CA ASP A 112 10.00 -7.68 2.32
C ASP A 112 9.41 -7.93 0.91
N ALA A 113 8.91 -6.87 0.26
CA ALA A 113 8.38 -6.96 -1.11
C ALA A 113 9.49 -7.21 -2.15
N LEU A 114 10.66 -6.59 -2.02
CA LEU A 114 11.80 -6.84 -2.91
C LEU A 114 12.34 -8.27 -2.75
N GLU A 115 12.28 -8.86 -1.56
CA GLU A 115 12.59 -10.28 -1.35
C GLU A 115 11.59 -11.19 -2.07
N LEU A 116 10.30 -10.83 -2.06
CA LEU A 116 9.24 -11.64 -2.68
C LEU A 116 9.18 -11.53 -4.20
N PHE A 117 9.34 -10.32 -4.76
CA PHE A 117 9.17 -10.05 -6.19
C PHE A 117 10.48 -9.86 -6.94
N GLY A 118 11.61 -9.92 -6.24
CA GLY A 118 12.93 -9.64 -6.81
C GLY A 118 13.09 -8.18 -7.21
N GLU A 119 13.91 -7.93 -8.22
CA GLU A 119 14.28 -6.57 -8.60
C GLU A 119 13.21 -5.85 -9.46
N ASP A 120 11.97 -5.70 -8.98
CA ASP A 120 10.97 -4.86 -9.65
C ASP A 120 11.38 -3.37 -9.60
N ALA A 121 11.35 -2.70 -10.76
CA ALA A 121 11.79 -1.32 -10.90
C ALA A 121 10.95 -0.34 -10.07
N ARG A 122 9.64 -0.59 -9.92
CA ARG A 122 8.72 0.26 -9.15
C ARG A 122 8.99 0.12 -7.67
N LEU A 123 9.23 -1.10 -7.17
CA LEU A 123 9.63 -1.33 -5.78
C LEU A 123 10.96 -0.65 -5.47
N ARG A 124 11.97 -0.79 -6.33
CA ARG A 124 13.26 -0.08 -6.17
C ARG A 124 13.08 1.44 -6.18
N GLN A 125 12.23 1.97 -7.03
CA GLN A 125 11.94 3.40 -7.09
C GLN A 125 11.23 3.88 -5.82
N ALA A 126 10.21 3.16 -5.36
CA ALA A 126 9.50 3.44 -4.12
C ALA A 126 10.46 3.40 -2.93
N HIS A 127 11.27 2.34 -2.83
CA HIS A 127 12.30 2.18 -1.81
C HIS A 127 13.28 3.35 -1.83
N SER A 128 13.87 3.69 -2.98
CA SER A 128 14.82 4.81 -3.10
C SER A 128 14.20 6.16 -2.72
N LYS A 129 12.92 6.41 -3.07
CA LYS A 129 12.17 7.60 -2.61
C LYS A 129 12.05 7.61 -1.08
N VAL A 130 11.75 6.46 -0.49
CA VAL A 130 11.70 6.23 0.96
C VAL A 130 13.08 5.99 1.60
N GLU A 131 14.16 6.09 0.85
CA GLU A 131 15.52 6.15 1.39
C GLU A 131 16.09 7.58 1.34
N LYS A 132 15.86 8.33 0.26
CA LYS A 132 16.40 9.71 0.08
C LYS A 132 15.94 10.77 1.08
N ARG A 133 14.69 10.73 1.55
CA ARG A 133 14.20 11.50 2.72
C ARG A 133 14.67 10.95 4.11
N ARG A 134 15.52 9.92 4.20
CA ARG A 134 16.02 9.33 5.46
C ARG A 134 17.30 10.10 5.68
N ASN A 135 17.43 10.74 6.83
CA ASN A 135 18.76 11.19 7.18
C ASN A 135 19.65 9.95 7.34
N PRO A 136 20.80 9.88 6.65
CA PRO A 136 21.77 8.83 6.92
C PRO A 136 22.14 8.85 8.41
N LEU A 137 22.25 7.66 9.03
CA LEU A 137 22.67 7.53 10.43
C LEU A 137 24.06 8.12 10.66
N VAL A 138 24.86 8.15 9.59
CA VAL A 138 26.22 8.65 9.55
C VAL A 138 26.31 9.67 8.39
N PRO A 139 26.01 10.97 8.62
CA PRO A 139 25.93 11.97 7.56
C PRO A 139 27.20 12.17 6.73
N PHE A 140 28.34 11.82 7.33
CA PHE A 140 29.67 11.97 6.75
C PHE A 140 30.06 10.84 5.79
N ILE A 141 29.26 9.79 5.69
CA ILE A 141 29.50 8.67 4.77
C ILE A 141 28.37 8.64 3.74
N GLY A 142 28.74 8.74 2.46
CA GLY A 142 27.79 8.75 1.34
C GLY A 142 26.81 7.58 1.37
N ARG A 143 25.59 7.79 0.85
CA ARG A 143 24.48 6.83 0.89
C ARG A 143 24.79 5.50 0.17
N GLU A 144 25.70 5.54 -0.79
CA GLU A 144 26.20 4.40 -1.58
C GLU A 144 27.22 3.54 -0.81
N HIS A 145 27.72 4.01 0.34
CA HIS A 145 28.79 3.34 1.05
C HIS A 145 28.27 2.07 1.75
N PHE A 146 29.00 0.97 1.58
CA PHE A 146 28.61 -0.36 2.05
C PHE A 146 28.23 -0.38 3.54
N LEU A 147 28.87 0.46 4.36
CA LEU A 147 28.59 0.58 5.79
C LEU A 147 27.15 1.01 6.09
N ASN A 148 26.58 1.99 5.39
CA ASN A 148 25.18 2.39 5.64
C ASN A 148 24.21 1.28 5.17
N ARG A 149 24.53 0.59 4.06
CA ARG A 149 23.73 -0.52 3.52
C ARG A 149 23.77 -1.79 4.39
N GLU A 150 24.91 -2.06 5.01
CA GLU A 150 25.09 -3.20 5.93
C GLU A 150 24.55 -2.88 7.32
N LEU A 151 24.75 -1.66 7.85
CA LEU A 151 24.20 -1.25 9.14
C LEU A 151 22.67 -1.19 9.13
N GLY A 152 22.06 -0.79 8.00
CA GLY A 152 20.61 -0.85 7.81
C GLY A 152 20.07 -2.29 7.85
N ARG A 153 20.65 -3.20 7.07
CA ARG A 153 20.28 -4.63 7.04
C ARG A 153 20.56 -5.34 8.36
N LEU A 154 21.68 -5.01 9.02
CA LEU A 154 22.05 -5.56 10.32
C LEU A 154 21.06 -5.13 11.39
N ARG A 155 20.68 -3.85 11.42
CA ARG A 155 19.64 -3.32 12.32
C ARG A 155 18.28 -3.97 12.08
N HIS A 156 17.88 -4.17 10.83
CA HIS A 156 16.62 -4.86 10.50
C HIS A 156 16.62 -6.31 11.02
N ARG A 157 17.69 -7.07 10.76
CA ARG A 157 17.82 -8.45 11.26
C ARG A 157 17.86 -8.53 12.79
N THR A 158 18.54 -7.59 13.46
CA THR A 158 18.61 -7.59 14.92
C THR A 158 17.27 -7.20 15.54
N LEU A 159 16.55 -6.21 15.00
CA LEU A 159 15.22 -5.84 15.51
C LEU A 159 14.18 -6.95 15.31
N LYS A 160 14.18 -7.61 14.15
CA LYS A 160 13.31 -8.78 13.87
C LYS A 160 13.63 -9.96 14.79
N ARG A 161 14.90 -10.20 15.11
CA ARG A 161 15.33 -11.24 16.08
C ARG A 161 14.98 -10.92 17.54
N LEU A 162 14.95 -9.64 17.90
CA LEU A 162 14.69 -9.21 19.27
C LEU A 162 13.17 -9.05 19.56
N GLY A 163 12.30 -9.25 18.56
CA GLY A 163 10.84 -9.08 18.73
C GLY A 163 10.41 -7.63 18.97
N ILE A 164 11.31 -6.67 18.75
CA ILE A 164 11.07 -5.24 18.95
C ILE A 164 10.63 -4.67 17.59
N SER A 165 9.44 -5.07 17.11
CA SER A 165 8.78 -4.34 16.03
C SER A 165 8.16 -3.09 16.64
N GLY A 166 8.85 -1.96 16.47
CA GLY A 166 8.60 -0.72 17.19
C GLY A 166 7.17 -0.16 17.05
N ILE A 167 6.73 0.47 18.14
CA ILE A 167 5.73 1.54 18.21
C ILE A 167 6.00 2.54 17.08
#